data_AF-A0A9D6YLI0-F1
#
_entry.id   AF-A0A9D6YLI0-F1
#
_cell.length_a   1.000
_cell.length_b   1.000
_cell.length_c   1.000
_cell.angle_alpha   90.00
_cell.angle_beta   90.00
_cell.angle_gamma   90.00
#
_symmetry.space_group_name_H-M   'P 1'
#
loop_
_entity.id
_entity.type
_entity.pdbx_description
1 polymer ?
#
loop_
_entity_poly.entity_id
_entity_poly.type
_entity_poly.pdbx_seq_one_letter_code
_entity_poly.pdbx_strand_id
1 'polypeptide(L)'
;MDRNEFLPYNDTPCKFKLRGGKEVFGVVWENSYGDRLMHYFSTAADRMRYKIAEQINDRMTCEQLKTPVELEDIVLAEPLL
;
A
#
# COMPACT_ATOMS: atom_id res chain seq x y z
N MET A 1 2.54 11.42 -6.19
CA MET A 1 1.26 11.33 -6.90
C MET A 1 0.18 11.79 -5.94
N ASP A 2 -0.95 12.26 -6.42
CA ASP A 2 -2.11 12.55 -5.58
C ASP A 2 -3.03 11.34 -5.45
N ARG A 3 -4.07 11.46 -4.61
CA ARG A 3 -5.03 10.38 -4.38
C ARG A 3 -5.77 9.95 -5.65
N ASN A 4 -6.18 10.89 -6.52
CA ASN A 4 -6.92 10.56 -7.74
C ASN A 4 -6.05 9.79 -8.73
N GLU A 5 -4.77 10.16 -8.82
CA GLU A 5 -3.76 9.41 -9.59
C GLU A 5 -3.52 8.02 -9.00
N PHE A 6 -3.60 7.86 -7.68
CA PHE A 6 -3.38 6.59 -6.98
C PHE A 6 -4.53 5.59 -7.12
N LEU A 7 -5.79 6.05 -7.18
CA LEU A 7 -6.99 5.17 -7.14
C LEU A 7 -6.94 3.95 -8.09
N PRO A 8 -6.45 4.03 -9.34
CA PRO A 8 -6.36 2.87 -10.23
C PRO A 8 -5.39 1.77 -9.75
N TYR A 9 -4.48 2.10 -8.85
CA TYR A 9 -3.42 1.22 -8.33
C TYR A 9 -3.71 0.72 -6.91
N ASN A 10 -4.80 1.20 -6.29
CA ASN A 10 -5.15 0.84 -4.93
C ASN A 10 -5.33 -0.67 -4.78
N ASP A 11 -4.62 -1.25 -3.81
CA ASP A 11 -4.62 -2.69 -3.51
C ASP A 11 -4.24 -3.57 -4.71
N THR A 12 -3.46 -3.03 -5.65
CA THR A 12 -2.96 -3.73 -6.84
C THR A 12 -1.44 -3.88 -6.79
N PRO A 13 -0.89 -5.07 -7.08
CA PRO A 13 0.56 -5.25 -7.21
C PRO A 13 1.13 -4.36 -8.32
N CYS A 14 2.08 -3.51 -7.95
CA CYS A 14 2.72 -2.57 -8.87
C CYS A 14 4.23 -2.53 -8.66
N LYS A 15 4.92 -2.05 -9.69
CA LYS A 15 6.23 -1.42 -9.58
C LYS A 15 6.02 0.07 -9.31
N PHE A 16 6.61 0.57 -8.23
CA PHE A 16 6.56 1.99 -7.85
C PHE A 16 7.93 2.61 -8.00
N LYS A 17 7.99 3.80 -8.61
CA LYS A 17 9.18 4.66 -8.59
C LYS A 17 8.99 5.73 -7.53
N LEU A 18 9.98 5.86 -6.64
CA LEU A 18 9.98 6.86 -5.58
C LEU A 18 10.70 8.14 -6.03
N ARG A 19 10.46 9.25 -5.34
CA ARG A 19 11.07 10.57 -5.63
C ARG A 19 12.60 10.53 -5.64
N GLY A 20 13.22 9.65 -4.85
CA GLY A 20 14.67 9.40 -4.84
C GLY A 20 15.20 8.57 -6.01
N GLY A 21 14.35 8.19 -6.99
CA GLY A 21 14.71 7.35 -8.13
C GLY A 21 14.73 5.85 -7.85
N LYS A 22 14.62 5.44 -6.58
CA LYS A 22 14.50 4.04 -6.17
C LYS A 22 13.21 3.42 -6.71
N GLU A 23 13.31 2.21 -7.25
CA GLU A 23 12.16 1.40 -7.66
C GLU A 23 11.89 0.31 -6.62
N VAL A 24 10.62 0.08 -6.29
CA VAL A 24 10.17 -0.97 -5.36
C VAL A 24 8.98 -1.72 -5.94
N PHE A 25 8.84 -2.99 -5.60
CA PHE A 25 7.73 -3.84 -6.02
C PHE A 25 6.88 -4.17 -4.81
N GLY A 26 5.56 -3.98 -4.91
CA GLY A 26 4.67 -4.23 -3.79
C GLY A 26 3.24 -3.79 -4.07
N VAL A 27 2.48 -3.62 -2.99
CA VAL A 27 1.11 -3.14 -3.01
C VAL A 27 1.03 -1.92 -2.13
N VAL A 28 0.36 -0.87 -2.61
CA VAL A 28 -0.08 0.24 -1.79
C VAL A 28 -1.59 0.16 -1.63
N TRP A 29 -2.10 0.31 -0.41
CA TRP A 29 -3.54 0.32 -0.15
C TRP A 29 -3.95 1.43 0.80
N GLU A 30 -5.18 1.90 0.63
CA GLU A 30 -5.83 2.86 1.51
C GLU A 30 -6.55 2.14 2.67
N ASN A 31 -6.43 2.66 3.88
CA ASN A 31 -7.26 2.27 5.02
C ASN A 31 -7.76 3.53 5.74
N SER A 32 -8.99 3.49 6.22
CA SER A 32 -9.57 4.53 7.06
C SER A 32 -9.15 4.36 8.51
N TYR A 33 -8.56 5.39 9.10
CA TYR A 33 -8.23 5.45 10.52
C TYR A 33 -8.88 6.69 11.14
N GLY A 34 -10.06 6.49 11.75
CA GLY A 34 -10.93 7.59 12.16
C GLY A 34 -11.39 8.41 10.95
N ASP A 35 -11.19 9.73 11.01
CA ASP A 35 -11.57 10.66 9.93
C ASP A 35 -10.49 10.83 8.85
N ARG A 36 -9.40 10.06 8.90
CA ARG A 36 -8.27 10.17 7.97
C ARG A 36 -8.12 8.92 7.11
N LEU A 37 -7.79 9.15 5.85
CA LEU A 37 -7.32 8.11 4.93
C LEU A 37 -5.80 7.99 5.06
N MET A 38 -5.34 6.79 5.36
CA MET A 38 -3.92 6.46 5.47
C MET A 38 -3.55 5.48 4.37
N HIS A 39 -2.32 5.60 3.85
CA HIS A 39 -1.79 4.70 2.84
C HIS A 39 -0.67 3.85 3.44
N TYR A 40 -0.64 2.60 3.02
CA TYR A 40 0.37 1.65 3.49
C TYR A 40 0.96 0.91 2.31
N PHE A 41 2.25 0.61 2.40
CA PHE A 41 3.00 -0.22 1.49
C PHE A 41 3.29 -1.58 2.12
N SER A 42 3.30 -2.64 1.31
CA SER A 42 3.86 -3.94 1.67
C SER A 42 4.30 -4.71 0.42
N THR A 43 4.98 -5.84 0.63
CA THR A 43 5.10 -6.83 -0.44
C THR A 43 3.73 -7.43 -0.78
N ALA A 44 3.59 -8.05 -1.96
CA ALA A 44 2.34 -8.74 -2.32
C ALA A 44 2.02 -9.91 -1.37
N ALA A 45 3.04 -10.63 -0.90
CA ALA A 45 2.90 -11.71 0.06
C ALA A 45 2.39 -11.18 1.42
N ASP A 46 2.95 -10.07 1.91
CA ASP A 46 2.52 -9.47 3.16
C ASP A 46 1.11 -8.85 3.05
N ARG A 47 0.73 -8.32 1.88
CA ARG A 47 -0.65 -7.87 1.65
C ARG A 47 -1.64 -9.02 1.76
N MET A 48 -1.30 -10.19 1.21
CA MET A 48 -2.13 -11.39 1.35
C MET A 48 -2.24 -11.83 2.82
N ARG A 49 -1.12 -11.84 3.55
CA ARG A 49 -1.10 -12.12 5.00
C ARG A 49 -1.95 -11.14 5.79
N TYR A 50 -1.89 -9.85 5.45
CA TYR A 50 -2.72 -8.81 6.05
C TYR A 50 -4.21 -9.10 5.83
N LYS A 51 -4.63 -9.43 4.59
CA LYS A 51 -6.04 -9.75 4.30
C LYS A 51 -6.54 -10.94 5.12
N ILE A 52 -5.71 -11.97 5.30
CA ILE A 52 -6.05 -13.12 6.15
C ILE A 52 -6.17 -12.69 7.63
N ALA A 53 -5.20 -11.92 8.13
CA ALA A 53 -5.21 -11.41 9.51
C ALA A 53 -6.45 -10.54 9.78
N GLU A 54 -6.84 -9.68 8.84
CA GLU A 54 -8.03 -8.84 8.91
C GLU A 54 -9.31 -9.68 8.99
N GLN A 55 -9.42 -10.73 8.17
CA GLN A 55 -10.57 -11.66 8.19
C GLN A 55 -10.73 -12.40 9.51
N ILE A 56 -9.63 -12.75 10.17
CA ILE A 56 -9.65 -13.44 11.48
C ILE A 56 -9.55 -12.48 12.68
N ASN A 57 -9.59 -11.16 12.43
CA ASN A 57 -9.48 -10.10 13.44
C ASN A 57 -8.18 -10.18 14.28
N ASP A 58 -7.08 -10.64 13.69
CA ASP A 58 -5.74 -10.59 14.28
C ASP A 58 -5.14 -9.19 14.13
N ARG A 59 -5.46 -8.35 15.12
CA ARG A 59 -5.05 -6.95 15.15
C ARG A 59 -3.54 -6.77 15.25
N MET A 60 -2.83 -7.64 15.98
CA MET A 60 -1.37 -7.51 16.12
C MET A 60 -0.68 -7.72 14.78
N THR A 61 -1.05 -8.77 14.05
CA THR A 61 -0.50 -9.03 12.72
C THR A 61 -0.86 -7.92 11.74
N CYS A 62 -2.09 -7.40 11.79
CA CYS A 62 -2.48 -6.26 10.95
C CYS A 62 -1.59 -5.04 11.18
N GLU A 63 -1.31 -4.67 12.44
CA GLU A 63 -0.47 -3.52 12.75
C GLU A 63 1.00 -3.75 12.36
N GLN A 64 1.52 -4.97 12.52
CA GLN A 64 2.90 -5.30 12.15
C GLN A 64 3.16 -5.29 10.63
N LEU A 65 2.13 -5.54 9.82
CA LEU A 65 2.25 -5.61 8.36
C LEU A 65 1.97 -4.27 7.65
N LYS A 66 1.63 -3.22 8.39
CA LYS A 66 1.43 -1.87 7.87
C LYS A 66 2.77 -1.12 7.84
N THR A 67 3.24 -0.76 6.64
CA THR A 67 4.31 0.23 6.50
C THR A 67 3.72 1.53 5.94
N PRO A 68 3.60 2.61 6.73
CA PRO A 68 3.04 3.87 6.25
C PRO A 68 3.81 4.41 5.03
N VAL A 69 3.09 5.02 4.09
CA VAL A 69 3.69 5.69 2.92
C VAL A 69 2.90 6.95 2.57
N GLU A 70 3.60 7.99 2.16
CA GLU A 70 2.99 9.20 1.60
C GLU A 70 2.89 9.05 0.07
N LEU A 71 1.72 9.31 -0.51
CA LEU A 71 1.53 9.18 -1.96
C LEU A 71 2.42 10.15 -2.74
N GLU A 72 2.76 11.28 -2.13
CA GLU A 72 3.64 12.32 -2.66
C GLU A 72 5.07 11.82 -2.91
N ASP A 73 5.49 10.76 -2.20
CA ASP A 73 6.81 10.15 -2.38
C ASP A 73 6.85 9.20 -3.60
N ILE A 74 5.69 8.77 -4.10
CA ILE A 74 5.55 7.94 -5.31
C ILE A 74 5.43 8.85 -6.53
N VAL A 75 6.29 8.66 -7.52
CA VAL A 75 6.28 9.45 -8.77
C VAL A 75 5.72 8.68 -9.96
N LEU A 76 5.71 7.35 -9.90
CA LEU A 76 5.16 6.49 -10.95
C LEU A 76 4.67 5.18 -10.34
N ALA A 77 3.57 4.64 -10.87
CA ALA A 77 3.07 3.30 -10.57
C ALA A 77 2.78 2.56 -11.89
N GLU A 78 3.29 1.33 -12.00
CA GLU A 78 3.08 0.44 -13.14
C GLU A 78 2.51 -0.89 -12.62
N PRO A 79 1.30 -1.30 -13.03
CA PRO A 79 0.70 -2.56 -12.57
C PRO A 79 1.54 -3.75 -13.04
N LEU A 80 1.70 -4.74 -12.16
CA LEU A 80 2.31 -6.02 -12.49
C LEU A 80 1.17 -6.93 -12.98
N LEU A 81 1.07 -7.08 -14.30
CA LEU A 81 0.14 -8.00 -14.98
C LEU A 81 0.42 -9.47 -14.63
#